data_AF-A0A533XV53-F1
#
_entry.id   AF-A0A533XV53-F1
#
_cell.length_a   1.000
_cell.length_b   1.000
_cell.length_c   1.000
_cell.angle_alpha   90.00
_cell.angle_beta   90.00
_cell.angle_gamma   90.00
#
_symmetry.space_group_name_H-M   'P 1'
#
loop_
_entity.id
_entity.type
_entity.pdbx_description
1 polymer ?
#
loop_
_entity_poly.entity_id
_entity_poly.type
_entity_poly.pdbx_seq_one_letter_code
_entity_poly.pdbx_strand_id
1 'polypeptide(L)'
;MDIMEREDGLSLLVHEDSLAGQHTGAGIILLSASMRLLYKDQRAGELCEQIIRSQGGKTANGVLPPAVVSLANEIRNIFQTPREAKDWEQFQLRRIVNTLQRPVLIYGMGLAAPNEWETRILIVINE
;
A
#
# COMPACT_ATOMS: atom_id res chain seq x y z
N MET A 1 38.91 42.76 1.19
CA MET A 1 39.51 41.97 2.29
C MET A 1 38.89 42.55 3.54
N ASP A 2 37.85 42.00 4.15
CA ASP A 2 37.46 40.59 4.30
C ASP A 2 35.95 40.36 4.18
N ILE A 3 35.62 39.08 4.03
CA ILE A 3 34.34 38.44 3.73
C ILE A 3 33.59 38.13 5.05
N MET A 4 32.31 37.75 4.94
CA MET A 4 31.49 36.95 5.90
C MET A 4 30.66 37.82 6.89
N GLU A 5 29.35 37.62 7.10
CA GLU A 5 28.57 36.38 7.05
C GLU A 5 27.13 36.58 6.51
N ARG A 6 26.60 35.48 5.94
CA ARG A 6 25.19 35.11 5.75
C ARG A 6 24.45 35.10 7.11
N GLU A 7 23.13 35.12 7.22
CA GLU A 7 22.25 33.98 6.94
C GLU A 7 20.77 34.37 6.77
N ASP A 8 20.21 33.82 5.70
CA ASP A 8 18.80 33.78 5.33
C ASP A 8 17.98 32.95 6.34
N GLY A 9 17.39 33.61 7.34
CA GLY A 9 16.65 32.96 8.43
C GLY A 9 15.14 32.75 8.22
N LEU A 10 14.58 32.92 7.01
CA LEU A 10 13.11 32.91 6.81
C LEU A 10 12.57 31.88 5.81
N SER A 11 13.39 30.94 5.35
CA SER A 11 12.95 29.89 4.41
C SER A 11 12.27 28.68 5.08
N LEU A 12 12.32 28.54 6.41
CA LEU A 12 12.01 27.25 7.05
C LEU A 12 10.53 27.01 7.38
N LEU A 13 9.65 28.03 7.29
CA LEU A 13 8.25 27.89 7.72
C LEU A 13 7.24 27.66 6.58
N VAL A 14 7.71 27.40 5.34
CA VAL A 14 6.83 27.15 4.19
C VAL A 14 6.83 25.66 3.76
N HIS A 15 7.52 24.78 4.49
CA HIS A 15 7.73 23.39 4.06
C HIS A 15 6.85 22.35 4.75
N GLU A 16 5.97 22.72 5.69
CA GLU A 16 5.11 21.73 6.37
C GLU A 16 3.75 21.57 5.69
N ASP A 17 3.15 22.65 5.18
CA ASP A 17 1.86 22.57 4.45
C ASP A 17 1.99 22.09 2.99
N SER A 18 3.20 22.09 2.41
CA SER A 18 3.42 21.62 1.03
C SER A 18 3.53 20.09 0.91
N LEU A 19 3.71 19.36 2.02
CA LEU A 19 3.81 17.89 2.01
C LEU A 19 2.44 17.20 1.98
N ALA A 20 1.38 17.90 2.36
CA ALA A 20 0.01 17.38 2.30
C ALA A 20 -0.57 17.35 0.87
N GLY A 21 0.04 18.05 -0.08
CA GLY A 21 -0.45 18.22 -1.46
C GLY A 21 0.37 17.53 -2.55
N GLN A 22 1.40 16.75 -2.21
CA GLN A 22 2.19 15.99 -3.18
C GLN A 22 1.88 14.49 -3.03
N HIS A 23 0.89 14.00 -3.77
CA HIS A 23 0.52 12.58 -3.82
C HIS A 23 1.59 11.70 -4.52
N THR A 24 2.83 11.76 -4.06
CA THR A 24 3.96 10.90 -4.46
C THR A 24 4.23 9.82 -3.41
N GLY A 25 3.18 9.42 -2.68
CA GLY A 25 3.24 8.41 -1.63
C GLY A 25 2.62 7.09 -2.05
N ALA A 26 3.00 6.02 -1.36
CA ALA A 26 2.32 4.74 -1.48
C ALA A 26 0.94 4.80 -0.81
N GLY A 27 -0.04 4.10 -1.39
CA GLY A 27 -1.35 3.89 -0.78
C GLY A 27 -1.41 2.62 0.05
N ILE A 28 -2.19 2.64 1.12
CA ILE A 28 -2.33 1.54 2.08
C ILE A 28 -3.75 0.95 2.06
N ILE A 29 -3.82 -0.38 2.06
CA ILE A 29 -5.05 -1.16 2.25
C ILE A 29 -4.81 -2.17 3.37
N LEU A 30 -5.77 -2.28 4.28
CA LEU A 30 -5.78 -3.30 5.33
C LEU A 30 -7.01 -4.18 5.19
N LEU A 31 -6.81 -5.50 5.18
CA LEU A 31 -7.86 -6.50 5.14
C LEU A 31 -7.81 -7.38 6.39
N SER A 32 -8.96 -7.91 6.81
CA SER A 32 -9.02 -9.02 7.76
C SER A 32 -8.63 -10.35 7.10
N ALA A 33 -8.36 -11.39 7.90
CA ALA A 33 -8.19 -12.77 7.40
C ALA A 33 -9.40 -13.25 6.58
N SER A 34 -10.60 -12.76 6.92
CA SER A 34 -11.85 -13.01 6.19
C SER A 34 -12.01 -12.16 4.92
N MET A 35 -10.95 -11.48 4.46
CA MET A 35 -10.92 -10.64 3.25
C MET A 35 -11.88 -9.43 3.32
N ARG A 36 -12.27 -8.99 4.52
CA ARG A 36 -13.05 -7.76 4.69
C ARG A 36 -12.13 -6.56 4.66
N LEU A 37 -12.53 -5.51 3.93
CA LEU A 37 -11.82 -4.25 3.92
C LEU A 37 -11.96 -3.56 5.29
N LEU A 38 -10.84 -3.43 6.01
CA LEU A 38 -10.78 -2.74 7.29
C LEU A 38 -10.38 -1.28 7.11
N TYR A 39 -9.47 -1.02 6.17
CA TYR A 39 -8.96 0.32 5.89
C TYR A 39 -8.50 0.45 4.44
N LYS A 40 -8.71 1.62 3.84
CA LYS A 40 -8.14 2.04 2.57
C LYS A 40 -7.94 3.55 2.64
N ASP A 41 -6.72 4.03 2.45
CA ASP A 41 -6.48 5.46 2.34
C ASP A 41 -6.89 6.01 0.95
N GLN A 42 -6.88 7.33 0.83
CA GLN A 42 -7.26 8.00 -0.42
C GLN A 42 -6.34 7.59 -1.58
N ARG A 43 -5.03 7.53 -1.34
CA ARG A 43 -4.03 7.22 -2.37
C ARG A 43 -4.20 5.81 -2.93
N ALA A 44 -4.46 4.83 -2.08
CA ALA A 44 -4.79 3.48 -2.50
C ALA A 44 -6.09 3.44 -3.30
N GLY A 45 -7.08 4.28 -2.95
CA GLY A 45 -8.30 4.47 -3.73
C GLY A 45 -8.00 4.91 -5.17
N GLU A 46 -7.22 5.97 -5.33
CA GLU A 46 -6.83 6.52 -6.64
C GLU A 46 -6.07 5.49 -7.49
N LEU A 47 -5.07 4.83 -6.91
CA LEU A 47 -4.28 3.80 -7.59
C LEU A 47 -5.14 2.59 -7.98
N CYS A 48 -6.06 2.17 -7.11
CA CYS A 48 -7.02 1.13 -7.44
C CYS A 48 -7.88 1.51 -8.65
N GLU A 49 -8.40 2.74 -8.70
CA GLU A 49 -9.17 3.19 -9.84
C GLU A 49 -8.36 3.21 -11.13
N GLN A 50 -7.09 3.64 -11.09
CA GLN A 50 -6.21 3.60 -12.26
C GLN A 50 -6.03 2.17 -12.78
N ILE A 51 -5.81 1.20 -11.88
CA ILE A 51 -5.71 -0.21 -12.22
C ILE A 51 -7.03 -0.75 -12.80
N ILE A 52 -8.16 -0.41 -12.18
CA ILE A 52 -9.49 -0.86 -12.65
C ILE A 52 -9.76 -0.31 -14.06
N ARG A 53 -9.47 0.97 -14.30
CA ARG A 53 -9.62 1.61 -15.61
C ARG A 53 -8.74 0.94 -16.67
N SER A 54 -7.49 0.59 -16.35
CA SER A 54 -6.60 -0.09 -17.31
C SER A 54 -7.04 -1.51 -17.64
N GLN A 55 -7.78 -2.18 -16.74
CA GLN A 55 -8.28 -3.54 -16.92
C GLN A 55 -9.71 -3.61 -17.47
N GLY A 56 -10.22 -2.51 -18.03
CA GLY A 56 -11.56 -2.47 -18.63
C GLY A 56 -12.70 -2.47 -17.61
N GLY A 57 -12.49 -1.92 -16.42
CA GLY A 57 -13.54 -1.66 -15.43
C GLY A 57 -13.97 -2.85 -14.56
N LYS A 58 -13.32 -4.01 -14.69
CA LYS A 58 -13.68 -5.21 -13.92
C LYS A 58 -13.18 -5.09 -12.47
N THR A 59 -14.09 -4.91 -11.53
CA THR A 59 -13.80 -5.01 -10.09
C THR A 59 -14.07 -6.42 -9.59
N ALA A 60 -13.27 -6.88 -8.63
CA ALA A 60 -13.62 -8.05 -7.85
C ALA A 60 -14.37 -7.57 -6.59
N ASN A 61 -15.60 -8.05 -6.39
CA ASN A 61 -16.47 -7.68 -5.26
C ASN A 61 -16.69 -6.16 -5.07
N GLY A 62 -16.59 -5.36 -6.14
CA GLY A 62 -17.04 -3.97 -6.19
C GLY A 62 -16.12 -2.89 -5.61
N VAL A 63 -15.03 -3.23 -4.90
CA VAL A 63 -14.25 -2.23 -4.13
C VAL A 63 -12.74 -2.21 -4.44
N LEU A 64 -12.19 -3.34 -4.91
CA LEU A 64 -10.75 -3.50 -5.15
C LEU A 64 -10.45 -4.08 -6.55
N PRO A 65 -9.29 -3.76 -7.14
CA PRO A 65 -8.84 -4.35 -8.39
C PRO A 65 -8.60 -5.87 -8.24
N PRO A 66 -8.86 -6.68 -9.29
CA PRO A 66 -8.60 -8.12 -9.25
C PRO A 66 -7.16 -8.48 -8.84
N ALA A 67 -6.18 -7.67 -9.26
CA ALA A 67 -4.79 -7.87 -8.90
C ALA A 67 -4.51 -7.77 -7.40
N VAL A 68 -5.18 -6.83 -6.70
CA VAL A 68 -5.09 -6.66 -5.24
C VAL A 68 -5.78 -7.84 -4.53
N VAL A 69 -6.98 -8.21 -4.98
CA VAL A 69 -7.76 -9.31 -4.39
C VAL A 69 -7.03 -10.64 -4.54
N SER A 70 -6.44 -10.93 -5.70
CA SER A 70 -5.69 -12.15 -5.91
C SER A 70 -4.42 -12.20 -5.04
N LEU A 71 -3.69 -11.09 -4.90
CA LEU A 71 -2.51 -11.03 -4.03
C LEU A 71 -2.90 -11.29 -2.56
N ALA A 72 -3.98 -10.67 -2.09
CA ALA A 72 -4.48 -10.88 -0.74
C ALA A 72 -4.96 -12.33 -0.51
N ASN A 73 -5.60 -12.97 -1.50
CA ASN A 73 -5.98 -14.38 -1.40
C ASN A 73 -4.75 -15.30 -1.32
N GLU A 74 -3.69 -15.03 -2.07
CA GLU A 74 -2.44 -15.79 -1.99
C GLU A 74 -1.84 -15.68 -0.60
N ILE A 75 -1.76 -14.48 -0.05
CA ILE A 75 -1.27 -14.26 1.32
C ILE A 75 -2.13 -15.04 2.32
N ARG A 76 -3.47 -14.92 2.23
CA ARG A 76 -4.40 -15.64 3.11
C ARG A 76 -4.20 -17.16 3.07
N ASN A 77 -4.06 -17.73 1.88
CA ASN A 77 -3.88 -19.18 1.72
C ASN A 77 -2.59 -19.65 2.38
N ILE A 78 -1.56 -18.80 2.38
CA ILE A 78 -0.28 -19.13 3.00
C ILE A 78 -0.47 -19.13 4.52
N PHE A 79 -1.15 -18.14 5.11
CA PHE A 79 -1.51 -18.15 6.54
C PHE A 79 -2.36 -19.35 6.99
N GLN A 80 -3.12 -19.97 6.10
CA GLN A 80 -3.89 -21.18 6.41
C GLN A 80 -3.02 -22.44 6.51
N THR A 81 -1.73 -22.36 6.14
CA THR A 81 -0.78 -23.45 6.32
C THR A 81 -0.13 -23.35 7.70
N PRO A 82 -0.13 -24.41 8.53
CA PRO A 82 0.58 -24.41 9.81
C PRO A 82 2.08 -24.18 9.56
N ARG A 83 2.58 -22.97 9.84
CA ARG A 83 4.02 -22.66 9.93
C ARG A 83 4.30 -21.90 11.20
N GLU A 84 5.50 -22.07 11.74
CA GLU A 84 5.92 -21.39 12.96
C GLU A 84 5.91 -19.86 12.76
N ALA A 85 5.62 -19.12 13.84
CA ALA A 85 5.50 -17.65 13.82
C ALA A 85 6.70 -16.95 13.14
N LYS A 86 7.89 -17.56 13.25
CA LYS A 86 9.17 -17.07 12.74
C LYS A 86 9.33 -17.16 11.22
N ASP A 87 8.57 -18.04 10.56
CA ASP A 87 8.60 -18.18 9.09
C ASP A 87 7.84 -17.04 8.38
N TRP A 88 7.07 -16.23 9.13
CA TRP A 88 6.21 -15.17 8.59
C TRP A 88 6.90 -13.81 8.47
N GLU A 89 7.95 -13.56 9.25
CA GLU A 89 8.66 -12.26 9.25
C GLU A 89 9.28 -11.93 7.88
N GLN A 90 9.46 -12.93 7.01
CA GLN A 90 10.10 -12.79 5.70
C GLN A 90 9.12 -12.90 4.52
N PHE A 91 7.83 -13.15 4.78
CA PHE A 91 6.89 -13.46 3.71
C PHE A 91 6.21 -12.21 3.15
N GLN A 92 6.76 -11.69 2.06
CA GLN A 92 6.18 -10.62 1.27
C GLN A 92 5.90 -11.11 -0.16
N LEU A 93 4.69 -10.86 -0.65
CA LEU A 93 4.35 -11.06 -2.05
C LEU A 93 4.30 -9.72 -2.77
N ARG A 94 4.68 -9.74 -4.05
CA ARG A 94 4.68 -8.55 -4.90
C ARG A 94 4.10 -8.83 -6.26
N ARG A 95 3.45 -7.82 -6.84
CA ARG A 95 2.87 -7.88 -8.18
C ARG A 95 3.02 -6.54 -8.87
N ILE A 96 3.47 -6.56 -10.11
CA ILE A 96 3.48 -5.38 -10.98
C ILE A 96 2.26 -5.46 -11.88
N VAL A 97 1.53 -4.35 -11.97
CA VAL A 97 0.35 -4.21 -12.82
C VAL A 97 0.54 -2.99 -13.72
N ASN A 98 0.45 -3.17 -15.02
CA ASN A 98 0.53 -2.05 -15.95
C ASN A 98 -0.79 -1.26 -15.92
N THR A 99 -0.69 0.04 -15.67
CA THR A 99 -1.81 0.97 -15.88
C THR A 99 -1.63 1.72 -17.20
N LEU A 100 -2.61 2.55 -17.56
CA LEU A 100 -2.50 3.43 -18.73
C LEU A 100 -1.44 4.52 -18.57
N GLN A 101 -1.05 4.84 -17.34
CA GLN A 101 -0.10 5.91 -17.04
C GLN A 101 1.29 5.34 -16.75
N ARG A 102 1.39 4.49 -15.71
CA ARG A 102 2.65 3.88 -15.24
C ARG A 102 2.42 2.48 -14.66
N PRO A 103 3.45 1.61 -14.61
CA PRO A 103 3.36 0.38 -13.84
C PRO A 103 3.10 0.70 -12.38
N VAL A 104 2.19 -0.05 -11.74
CA VAL A 104 1.91 0.05 -10.31
C VAL A 104 2.38 -1.23 -9.65
N LEU A 105 3.16 -1.07 -8.58
CA LEU A 105 3.68 -2.13 -7.76
C LEU A 105 2.81 -2.32 -6.53
N ILE A 106 2.29 -3.53 -6.39
CA ILE A 106 1.47 -3.96 -5.27
C ILE A 106 2.34 -4.89 -4.40
N TYR A 107 2.57 -4.50 -3.16
CA TYR A 107 3.19 -5.31 -2.14
C TYR A 107 2.13 -5.79 -1.17
N GLY A 108 2.29 -7.00 -0.66
CA GLY A 108 1.42 -7.53 0.37
C GLY A 108 2.17 -8.38 1.36
N MET A 109 1.79 -8.24 2.61
CA MET A 109 2.27 -9.04 3.72
C MET A 109 1.11 -9.33 4.66
N GLY A 110 1.14 -10.43 5.39
CA GLY A 110 0.23 -10.56 6.51
C GLY A 110 0.91 -10.26 7.84
N LEU A 111 0.07 -9.87 8.76
CA LEU A 111 0.41 -9.43 10.10
C LEU A 111 -0.21 -10.46 11.04
N ALA A 112 0.63 -11.31 11.62
CA ALA A 112 0.23 -12.19 12.69
C ALA A 112 0.14 -11.35 13.98
N ALA A 113 -1.04 -11.30 14.59
CA ALA A 113 -1.19 -10.67 15.89
C ALA A 113 -0.64 -11.62 16.97
N PRO A 114 0.18 -11.13 17.92
CA PRO A 114 0.74 -12.01 18.96
C PRO A 114 -0.34 -12.53 19.93
N ASN A 115 -1.50 -11.87 20.01
CA ASN A 115 -2.52 -12.11 21.04
C ASN A 115 -3.93 -12.37 20.48
N GLU A 116 -4.14 -12.32 19.16
CA GLU A 116 -5.48 -12.37 18.55
C GLU A 116 -5.53 -13.36 17.40
N TRP A 117 -6.59 -14.18 17.38
CA TRP A 117 -6.90 -15.19 16.36
C TRP A 117 -7.20 -14.62 14.96
N GLU A 118 -6.87 -13.37 14.67
CA GLU A 118 -7.17 -12.75 13.38
C GLU A 118 -5.92 -12.16 12.74
N THR A 119 -5.31 -12.95 11.86
CA THR A 119 -4.33 -12.47 10.89
C THR A 119 -4.91 -11.31 10.09
N ARG A 120 -4.13 -10.26 9.90
CA ARG A 120 -4.49 -9.15 8.99
C ARG A 120 -3.62 -9.19 7.75
N ILE A 121 -4.08 -8.61 6.66
CA ILE A 121 -3.32 -8.51 5.41
C ILE A 121 -3.12 -7.04 5.12
N LEU A 122 -1.87 -6.61 5.11
CA LEU A 122 -1.45 -5.28 4.70
C LEU A 122 -1.06 -5.33 3.23
N ILE A 123 -1.66 -4.45 2.44
CA ILE A 123 -1.29 -4.22 1.05
C ILE A 123 -0.80 -2.78 0.92
N VAL A 124 0.33 -2.60 0.24
CA VAL A 124 0.91 -1.30 -0.11
C VAL A 124 0.94 -1.21 -1.62
N ILE A 125 0.45 -0.11 -2.18
CA ILE A 125 0.37 0.13 -3.63
C ILE A 125 1.18 1.38 -3.95
N ASN A 126 2.11 1.30 -4.91
CA ASN A 126 2.95 2.42 -5.31
C ASN A 126 3.14 2.49 -6.84
N GLU A 127 3.31 3.69 -7.38
CA GLU A 127 3.61 3.97 -8.81
C GLU A 127 5.11 3.94 -9.12
#